data_AF-A0A351RVW0-F1
#
_entry.id   AF-A0A351RVW0-F1
#
_cell.length_a   1.000
_cell.length_b   1.000
_cell.length_c   1.000
_cell.angle_alpha   90.00
_cell.angle_beta   90.00
_cell.angle_gamma   90.00
#
_symmetry.space_group_name_H-M   'P 1'
#
loop_
_entity.id
_entity.type
_entity.pdbx_description
1 polymer ?
#
loop_
_entity_poly.entity_id
_entity_poly.type
_entity_poly.pdbx_seq_one_letter_code
_entity_poly.pdbx_strand_id
1 'polypeptide(L)'
;MDLTELRKKDAHVSGWVNFEGKFDVHINYLSKSDLQAKLDRCKKTKYVRHQPQDDIDVDKLHLELAQCILDWKGLTLSAASKLIPIDIPAGQENADVPCSDKNKLALLKEAYGFDVFIQQASTDLAAIKQETERKN
;
A
#
# COMPACT_ATOMS: atom_id res chain seq x y z
N MET A 1 31.57 6.53 -19.87
CA MET A 1 30.28 5.79 -19.82
C MET A 1 30.00 5.57 -18.35
N ASP A 2 29.14 6.42 -17.79
CA ASP A 2 28.90 6.48 -16.35
C ASP A 2 27.90 5.39 -15.95
N LEU A 3 28.25 4.57 -14.96
CA LEU A 3 27.41 3.48 -14.46
C LEU A 3 26.13 3.99 -13.78
N THR A 4 26.10 5.27 -13.40
CA THR A 4 24.89 5.92 -12.87
C THR A 4 23.83 6.20 -13.93
N GLU A 5 24.21 6.34 -15.21
CA GLU A 5 23.26 6.51 -16.33
C GLU A 5 22.66 5.18 -16.82
N LEU A 6 23.26 4.04 -16.47
CA LEU A 6 22.78 2.68 -16.77
C LEU A 6 21.83 2.11 -15.72
N ARG A 7 21.67 2.78 -14.57
CA ARG A 7 20.55 2.54 -13.66
C ARG A 7 19.31 3.13 -14.32
N LYS A 8 18.80 2.40 -15.31
CA LYS A 8 17.56 2.68 -16.05
C LYS A 8 16.60 3.44 -15.14
N LYS A 9 16.28 4.68 -15.56
CA LYS A 9 15.01 5.36 -15.27
C LYS A 9 13.98 4.33 -14.86
N ASP A 10 13.54 4.45 -13.63
CA ASP A 10 12.58 3.58 -12.96
C ASP A 10 11.56 3.08 -13.97
N ALA A 11 11.74 1.85 -14.45
CA ALA A 11 10.64 1.17 -15.10
C ALA A 11 9.56 1.14 -14.01
N HIS A 12 8.40 1.73 -14.28
CA HIS A 12 7.24 1.64 -13.42
C HIS A 12 6.81 0.16 -13.35
N VAL A 13 7.55 -0.63 -12.58
CA VAL A 13 7.27 -2.03 -12.36
C VAL A 13 6.10 -2.04 -11.39
N SER A 14 4.97 -2.53 -11.87
CA SER A 14 3.77 -2.67 -11.07
C SER A 14 3.20 -4.05 -11.31
N GLY A 15 2.48 -4.59 -10.34
CA GLY A 15 1.89 -5.91 -10.47
C GLY A 15 0.79 -6.14 -9.46
N TRP A 16 0.03 -7.20 -9.72
CA TRP A 16 -1.07 -7.63 -8.88
C TRP A 16 -0.51 -8.53 -7.79
N VAL A 17 -0.86 -8.24 -6.54
CA VAL A 17 -0.54 -9.08 -5.40
C VAL A 17 -1.82 -9.37 -4.64
N ASN A 18 -1.92 -10.60 -4.14
CA ASN A 18 -3.11 -11.03 -3.44
C ASN A 18 -2.97 -10.76 -1.93
N PHE A 19 -3.93 -10.05 -1.34
CA PHE A 19 -3.98 -9.81 0.09
C PHE A 19 -4.73 -10.95 0.80
N GLU A 20 -3.99 -11.87 1.42
CA GLU A 20 -4.52 -12.95 2.28
C GLU A 20 -5.66 -13.80 1.68
N GLY A 21 -5.70 -13.99 0.36
CA GLY A 21 -6.78 -14.71 -0.32
C GLY A 21 -8.08 -13.93 -0.43
N LYS A 22 -8.12 -12.66 -0.04
CA LYS A 22 -9.34 -11.83 0.02
C LYS A 22 -9.58 -11.09 -1.29
N PHE A 23 -8.60 -10.31 -1.75
CA PHE A 23 -8.69 -9.51 -2.97
C PHE A 23 -7.31 -9.21 -3.54
N ASP A 24 -7.26 -8.85 -4.83
CA ASP A 24 -6.01 -8.51 -5.51
C ASP A 24 -5.79 -7.00 -5.51
N VAL A 25 -4.57 -6.58 -5.19
CA VAL A 25 -4.14 -5.19 -5.14
C VAL A 25 -3.10 -4.96 -6.21
N HIS A 26 -3.30 -3.95 -7.06
CA HIS A 26 -2.30 -3.48 -8.01
C HIS A 26 -1.38 -2.49 -7.31
N ILE A 27 -0.12 -2.87 -7.13
CA ILE A 27 0.86 -2.08 -6.37
C ILE A 27 1.99 -1.66 -7.31
N ASN A 28 2.45 -0.42 -7.12
CA ASN A 28 3.67 0.07 -7.73
C ASN A 28 4.89 -0.36 -6.90
N TYR A 29 5.89 -0.93 -7.57
CA TYR A 29 7.15 -1.29 -6.94
C TYR A 29 7.89 -0.04 -6.47
N LEU A 30 8.47 -0.15 -5.29
CA LEU A 30 9.41 0.81 -4.71
C LEU A 30 10.72 0.10 -4.42
N SER A 31 11.82 0.75 -4.77
CA SER A 31 13.11 0.29 -4.28
C SER A 31 13.19 0.44 -2.76
N LYS A 32 14.04 -0.35 -2.11
CA LYS A 32 14.28 -0.21 -0.65
C LYS A 32 14.69 1.21 -0.27
N SER A 33 15.46 1.90 -1.13
CA SER A 33 15.84 3.29 -0.92
C SER A 33 14.64 4.25 -1.00
N ASP A 34 13.70 4.01 -1.91
CA ASP A 34 12.52 4.89 -2.06
C ASP A 34 11.53 4.68 -0.93
N LEU A 35 11.34 3.43 -0.48
CA LEU A 35 10.56 3.13 0.71
C LEU A 35 11.18 3.80 1.94
N GLN A 36 12.50 3.69 2.14
CA GLN A 36 13.17 4.36 3.25
C GLN A 36 13.00 5.88 3.18
N ALA A 37 13.12 6.48 2.00
CA ALA A 37 12.89 7.91 1.81
C ALA A 37 11.45 8.32 2.14
N LYS A 38 10.45 7.49 1.83
CA LYS A 38 9.04 7.68 2.23
C LYS A 38 8.89 7.58 3.76
N LEU A 39 9.46 6.56 4.39
CA LEU A 39 9.42 6.37 5.85
C LEU A 39 10.10 7.53 6.59
N ASP A 40 11.22 8.03 6.07
CA ASP A 40 11.94 9.15 6.67
C ASP A 40 11.11 10.45 6.64
N ARG A 41 10.32 10.68 5.59
CA ARG A 41 9.36 11.81 5.54
C ARG A 41 8.23 11.70 6.55
N CYS A 42 7.95 10.50 7.03
CA CYS A 42 6.94 10.25 8.05
C CYS A 42 7.50 10.42 9.47
N LYS A 43 8.82 10.54 9.67
CA LYS A 43 9.39 10.77 10.99
C LYS A 43 9.02 12.16 11.49
N LYS A 44 8.58 12.25 12.74
CA LYS A 44 8.31 13.50 13.46
C LYS A 44 9.03 13.46 14.81
N THR A 45 9.61 14.58 15.19
CA THR A 45 10.20 14.72 16.53
C THR A 45 9.11 15.13 17.51
N LYS A 46 8.84 14.30 18.51
CA LYS A 46 7.93 14.60 19.60
C LYS A 46 8.74 14.89 20.86
N TYR A 47 8.44 15.98 21.56
CA TYR A 47 9.10 16.30 22.82
C TYR A 47 8.32 15.68 23.99
N VAL A 48 8.96 14.76 24.71
CA VAL A 48 8.42 14.17 25.94
C VAL A 48 9.33 14.60 27.09
N ARG A 49 8.80 15.35 28.06
CA ARG A 49 9.59 15.87 29.20
C ARG A 49 10.86 16.64 28.76
N HIS A 50 10.73 17.52 27.77
CA HIS A 50 11.84 18.29 27.17
C HIS A 50 12.93 17.45 26.46
N GLN A 51 12.76 16.14 26.32
CA GLN A 51 13.64 15.29 25.53
C GLN A 51 13.04 15.04 24.15
N PRO A 52 13.81 15.21 23.05
CA PRO A 52 13.35 14.85 21.73
C PRO A 52 13.26 13.32 21.62
N GLN A 53 12.12 12.83 21.18
CA GLN A 53 11.88 11.43 20.86
C GLN A 53 11.44 11.32 19.41
N ASP A 54 12.00 10.36 18.69
CA ASP A 54 11.57 10.04 17.34
C ASP A 54 10.22 9.31 17.42
N ASP A 55 9.24 9.86 16.71
CA ASP A 55 7.90 9.33 16.57
C ASP A 55 7.57 9.22 15.08
N ILE A 56 6.60 8.38 14.72
CA ILE A 56 6.15 8.21 13.33
C ILE A 56 4.79 8.89 13.17
N ASP A 57 4.68 9.70 12.14
CA ASP A 57 3.43 10.26 11.68
C ASP A 57 2.66 9.19 10.89
N VAL A 58 1.84 8.43 11.62
CA VAL A 58 1.03 7.33 11.08
C VAL A 58 0.08 7.81 9.99
N ASP A 59 -0.49 9.01 10.10
CA ASP A 59 -1.37 9.56 9.06
C ASP A 59 -0.61 9.86 7.77
N LYS A 60 0.61 10.42 7.86
CA LYS A 60 1.48 10.60 6.69
C LYS A 60 1.95 9.27 6.11
N LEU A 61 2.24 8.29 6.96
CA LEU A 61 2.60 6.95 6.50
C LEU A 61 1.48 6.35 5.65
N HIS A 62 0.24 6.41 6.12
CA HIS A 62 -0.91 5.93 5.36
C HIS A 62 -1.10 6.69 4.04
N LEU A 63 -0.87 8.00 4.01
CA LEU A 63 -0.91 8.77 2.76
C LEU A 63 0.18 8.34 1.77
N GLU A 64 1.41 8.13 2.25
CA GLU A 64 2.53 7.69 1.42
C GLU A 64 2.34 6.26 0.89
N LEU A 65 1.70 5.38 1.68
CA LEU A 65 1.35 4.00 1.28
C LEU A 65 0.15 3.95 0.34
N ALA A 66 -0.85 4.83 0.52
CA ALA A 66 -2.00 4.92 -0.38
C ALA A 66 -1.56 5.23 -1.82
N GLN A 67 -0.50 6.03 -1.99
CA GLN A 67 0.10 6.32 -3.30
C GLN A 67 0.77 5.10 -3.96
N CYS A 68 1.14 4.07 -3.18
CA CYS A 68 1.70 2.83 -3.72
C CYS A 68 0.62 1.94 -4.33
N ILE A 69 -0.64 2.13 -3.93
CA ILE A 69 -1.79 1.38 -4.44
C ILE A 69 -2.29 2.07 -5.71
N LEU A 70 -2.16 1.39 -6.85
CA LEU A 70 -2.64 1.87 -8.14
C LEU A 70 -4.12 1.55 -8.32
N ASP A 71 -4.52 0.31 -8.03
CA ASP A 71 -5.89 -0.18 -8.17
C ASP A 71 -6.11 -1.43 -7.29
N TRP A 72 -7.34 -1.95 -7.22
CA TRP A 72 -7.64 -3.26 -6.65
C TRP A 72 -8.83 -3.94 -7.34
N LYS A 73 -8.94 -5.25 -7.23
CA LYS A 73 -10.02 -6.06 -7.81
C LYS A 73 -10.47 -7.14 -6.85
N GLY A 74 -11.78 -7.44 -6.87
CA GLY A 74 -12.38 -8.45 -6.00
C GLY A 74 -12.69 -7.96 -4.57
N LEU A 75 -12.48 -6.68 -4.28
CA LEU A 75 -12.90 -6.07 -3.02
C LEU A 75 -14.39 -5.70 -3.08
N THR A 76 -15.24 -6.58 -2.57
CA THR A 76 -16.68 -6.31 -2.40
C THR A 76 -16.98 -5.69 -1.03
N LEU A 77 -18.15 -5.08 -0.86
CA LEU A 77 -18.58 -4.56 0.44
C LEU A 77 -18.59 -5.64 1.52
N SER A 78 -19.00 -6.87 1.19
CA SER A 78 -18.94 -8.03 2.09
C SER A 78 -17.51 -8.43 2.48
N ALA A 79 -16.55 -8.30 1.57
CA ALA A 79 -15.14 -8.53 1.90
C ALA A 79 -14.58 -7.40 2.77
N ALA A 80 -14.95 -6.14 2.47
CA ALA A 80 -14.52 -4.98 3.23
C ALA A 80 -15.04 -4.99 4.68
N SER A 81 -16.29 -5.42 4.94
CA SER A 81 -16.82 -5.51 6.32
C SER A 81 -16.13 -6.55 7.21
N LYS A 82 -15.43 -7.52 6.60
CA LYS A 82 -14.57 -8.46 7.35
C LYS A 82 -13.22 -7.85 7.73
N LEU A 83 -12.82 -6.77 7.06
CA LEU A 83 -11.55 -6.07 7.28
C LEU A 83 -11.72 -4.88 8.21
N ILE A 84 -12.81 -4.13 8.02
CA ILE A 84 -13.07 -2.89 8.73
C ILE A 84 -14.54 -2.86 9.19
N PRO A 85 -14.84 -2.25 10.34
CA PRO A 85 -16.21 -2.14 10.82
C PRO A 85 -17.01 -1.14 9.96
N ILE A 86 -17.77 -1.65 8.99
CA ILE A 86 -18.66 -0.85 8.12
C ILE A 86 -20.07 -1.42 8.08
N ASP A 87 -21.06 -0.54 8.02
CA ASP A 87 -22.45 -0.91 7.79
C ASP A 87 -22.70 -1.05 6.29
N ILE A 88 -23.18 -2.23 5.88
CA ILE A 88 -23.53 -2.51 4.49
C ILE A 88 -25.05 -2.38 4.32
N PRO A 89 -25.53 -1.58 3.36
CA PRO A 89 -26.95 -1.57 2.99
C PRO A 89 -27.40 -2.95 2.50
N ALA A 90 -28.58 -3.40 2.93
CA ALA A 90 -29.13 -4.69 2.50
C ALA A 90 -29.21 -4.79 0.97
N GLY A 91 -28.70 -5.89 0.42
CA GLY A 91 -28.68 -6.15 -1.03
C GLY A 91 -27.49 -5.55 -1.79
N GLN A 92 -26.53 -4.89 -1.10
CA GLN A 92 -25.30 -4.36 -1.71
C GLN A 92 -24.05 -5.16 -1.33
N GLU A 93 -24.19 -6.34 -0.73
CA GLU A 93 -23.08 -7.14 -0.22
C GLU A 93 -22.04 -7.47 -1.30
N ASN A 94 -22.49 -7.62 -2.55
CA ASN A 94 -21.67 -7.93 -3.70
C ASN A 94 -21.19 -6.70 -4.49
N ALA A 95 -21.51 -5.48 -4.05
CA ALA A 95 -21.06 -4.27 -4.73
C ALA A 95 -19.55 -4.09 -4.57
N ASP A 96 -18.87 -3.75 -5.67
CA ASP A 96 -17.43 -3.49 -5.67
C ASP A 96 -17.11 -2.17 -4.96
N VAL A 97 -16.08 -2.20 -4.12
CA VAL A 97 -15.55 -1.02 -3.46
C VAL A 97 -14.58 -0.33 -4.43
N PRO A 98 -14.79 0.94 -4.81
CA PRO A 98 -13.91 1.61 -5.76
C PRO A 98 -12.55 1.93 -5.11
N CYS A 99 -11.47 1.84 -5.89
CA CYS A 99 -10.11 2.16 -5.46
C CYS A 99 -9.86 3.69 -5.35
N SER A 100 -10.65 4.35 -4.50
CA SER A 100 -10.52 5.79 -4.23
C SER A 100 -9.53 6.06 -3.09
N ASP A 101 -8.93 7.26 -3.07
CA ASP A 101 -7.99 7.65 -2.01
C ASP A 101 -8.60 7.55 -0.60
N LYS A 102 -9.90 7.85 -0.48
CA LYS A 102 -10.63 7.71 0.79
C LYS A 102 -10.70 6.25 1.24
N ASN A 103 -11.04 5.34 0.33
CA ASN A 103 -11.15 3.92 0.66
C ASN A 103 -9.77 3.30 0.94
N LYS A 104 -8.74 3.71 0.19
CA LYS A 104 -7.34 3.29 0.43
C LYS A 104 -6.92 3.65 1.85
N LEU A 105 -7.19 4.90 2.25
CA LEU A 105 -6.87 5.38 3.59
C LEU A 105 -7.68 4.68 4.68
N ALA A 106 -8.98 4.42 4.45
CA ALA A 106 -9.81 3.70 5.41
C ALA A 106 -9.24 2.29 5.67
N LEU A 107 -8.90 1.55 4.61
CA LEU A 107 -8.29 0.23 4.75
C LEU A 107 -6.92 0.30 5.44
N LEU A 108 -6.06 1.24 5.06
CA LEU A 108 -4.74 1.38 5.70
C LEU A 108 -4.84 1.73 7.19
N LYS A 109 -5.88 2.45 7.60
CA LYS A 109 -6.09 2.87 9.00
C LYS A 109 -6.73 1.79 9.85
N GLU A 110 -7.69 1.06 9.30
CA GLU A 110 -8.57 0.20 10.09
C GLU A 110 -8.36 -1.29 9.80
N ALA A 111 -7.91 -1.66 8.60
CA ALA A 111 -7.70 -3.06 8.25
C ALA A 111 -6.37 -3.55 8.85
N TYR A 112 -6.48 -4.47 9.80
CA TYR A 112 -5.33 -5.03 10.49
C TYR A 112 -4.30 -5.64 9.52
N GLY A 113 -3.06 -5.15 9.59
CA GLY A 113 -1.92 -5.67 8.81
C GLY A 113 -1.91 -5.26 7.33
N PHE A 114 -2.89 -4.49 6.85
CA PHE A 114 -2.93 -4.06 5.46
C PHE A 114 -1.80 -3.09 5.12
N ASP A 115 -1.48 -2.17 6.03
CA ASP A 115 -0.35 -1.25 5.92
C ASP A 115 1.01 -1.97 5.82
N VAL A 116 1.22 -3.00 6.64
CA VAL A 116 2.42 -3.85 6.63
C VAL A 116 2.49 -4.65 5.33
N PHE A 117 1.36 -5.20 4.88
CA PHE A 117 1.28 -5.92 3.61
C PHE A 117 1.67 -5.01 2.44
N ILE A 118 1.12 -3.79 2.34
CA ILE A 118 1.46 -2.86 1.25
C ILE A 118 2.95 -2.49 1.30
N GLN A 119 3.52 -2.27 2.48
CA GLN A 119 4.96 -2.03 2.62
C GLN A 119 5.79 -3.18 2.09
N GLN A 120 5.50 -4.42 2.52
CA GLN A 120 6.23 -5.60 2.09
C GLN A 120 6.07 -5.84 0.59
N ALA A 121 4.84 -5.86 0.10
CA ALA A 121 4.51 -6.10 -1.29
C ALA A 121 5.12 -5.04 -2.23
N SER A 122 5.14 -3.76 -1.82
CA SER A 122 5.77 -2.70 -2.63
C SER A 122 7.26 -2.91 -2.85
N THR A 123 7.95 -3.67 -1.99
CA THR A 123 9.38 -3.96 -2.12
C THR A 123 9.71 -5.33 -2.68
N ASP A 124 8.70 -6.19 -2.86
CA ASP A 124 8.88 -7.54 -3.41
C ASP A 124 8.81 -7.52 -4.94
N LEU A 125 9.96 -7.21 -5.55
CA LEU A 125 10.10 -7.21 -7.01
C LEU A 125 9.84 -8.58 -7.63
N ALA A 126 10.18 -9.66 -6.92
CA ALA A 126 10.10 -11.01 -7.46
C ALA A 126 8.63 -11.44 -7.60
N ALA A 127 7.83 -11.23 -6.55
CA ALA A 127 6.40 -11.48 -6.58
C ALA A 127 5.69 -10.66 -7.67
N ILE A 128 6.03 -9.37 -7.79
CA ILE A 128 5.44 -8.46 -8.78
C ILE A 128 5.77 -8.90 -10.22
N LYS A 129 7.03 -9.26 -10.49
CA LYS A 129 7.46 -9.69 -11.83
C LYS A 129 6.85 -11.02 -12.24
N GLN A 130 6.81 -12.00 -11.33
CA GLN A 130 6.27 -13.32 -11.62
C GLN A 130 4.80 -13.27 -12.07
N GLU A 131 4.00 -12.41 -11.45
CA GLU A 131 2.58 -12.25 -11.83
C GLU A 131 2.42 -11.48 -13.15
N THR A 132 3.32 -10.52 -13.42
CA THR A 132 3.32 -9.78 -14.69
C THR A 132 3.67 -10.70 -15.87
N GLU A 133 4.64 -11.61 -15.67
CA GLU A 133 5.06 -12.59 -16.69
C GLU A 133 4.04 -13.70 -16.92
N ARG A 134 3.21 -14.06 -15.91
CA ARG A 134 2.13 -15.05 -16.06
C ARG A 134 0.94 -14.57 -16.89
N LYS A 135 0.78 -13.25 -17.04
CA LYS A 135 -0.36 -12.63 -17.74
C LYS A 135 -0.04 -12.18 -19.17
N ASN A 136 1.22 -12.29 -19.61
CA ASN A 136 1.66 -12.07 -21.00
C ASN A 136 1.82 -13.40 -21.74
#